data_AF-A0A7M3XKJ2-F1
#
_entry.id   AF-A0A7M3XKJ2-F1
#
_cell.length_a   1.000
_cell.length_b   1.000
_cell.length_c   1.000
_cell.angle_alpha   90.00
_cell.angle_beta   90.00
_cell.angle_gamma   90.00
#
_symmetry.space_group_name_H-M   'P 1'
#
loop_
_entity.id
_entity.type
_entity.pdbx_description
1 polymer ?
#
loop_
_entity_poly.entity_id
_entity_poly.type
_entity_poly.pdbx_seq_one_letter_code
_entity_poly.pdbx_strand_id
1 'polypeptide(L)'
;MPVSSASPEANIANPYRRLSASQMVTWKTCPRLWYYNNIPKLRGPLPPQIIRGNAAESCISRVLRDSPTLVPGESEDLLESPILDDGNPAYEFGELWPGPSLQTLDRSEWPTDRKALEKWALSRADSHFQKCWDDAVRDWESLTNRIGTSDSADISECREMVENGIRMHLDQVERCLNSLDSDTLESWRWGSNRPEWPAPDGFPLLWSEPHPCAQEPNTEPSWTEAWEIARPWFVDPDADSF
;
A
#
# COMPACT_ATOMS: atom_id res chain seq x y z
N MET A 1 10.01 4.95 -2.37
CA MET A 1 10.77 5.48 -1.21
C MET A 1 11.78 4.41 -0.84
N PRO A 2 13.09 4.69 -0.64
CA PRO A 2 14.03 3.61 -0.37
C PRO A 2 13.77 3.03 1.03
N VAL A 3 13.53 1.73 1.05
CA VAL A 3 13.14 0.88 2.19
C VAL A 3 14.37 0.48 2.97
N SER A 4 15.13 1.46 3.43
CA SER A 4 16.17 1.19 4.41
C SER A 4 16.17 2.28 5.46
N SER A 5 15.99 1.85 6.71
CA SER A 5 16.42 2.61 7.86
C SER A 5 17.89 2.95 7.63
N ALA A 6 18.14 4.23 7.44
CA ALA A 6 19.45 4.72 7.08
C ALA A 6 20.45 4.44 8.21
N SER A 7 21.35 3.47 8.06
CA SER A 7 22.49 3.35 8.97
C SER A 7 23.31 4.64 8.85
N PRO A 8 23.44 5.44 9.92
CA PRO A 8 24.22 6.67 9.88
C PRO A 8 25.69 6.39 9.55
N GLU A 9 26.21 5.21 9.93
CA GLU A 9 27.59 4.81 9.67
C GLU A 9 27.83 4.35 8.22
N ALA A 10 26.84 3.75 7.56
CA ALA A 10 26.94 3.29 6.17
C ALA A 10 26.63 4.38 5.13
N ASN A 11 26.29 5.59 5.57
CA ASN A 11 25.83 6.66 4.68
C ASN A 11 26.96 7.41 4.00
N ILE A 12 27.12 7.20 2.69
CA ILE A 12 28.06 7.96 1.84
C ILE A 12 27.64 9.45 1.74
N ALA A 13 26.33 9.72 1.84
CA ALA A 13 25.78 11.06 1.84
C ALA A 13 25.53 11.54 3.28
N ASN A 14 26.02 12.74 3.61
CA ASN A 14 25.78 13.37 4.91
C ASN A 14 24.27 13.33 5.25
N PRO A 15 23.87 12.75 6.41
CA PRO A 15 22.45 12.59 6.79
C PRO A 15 21.66 13.90 6.75
N TYR A 16 22.32 15.03 7.03
CA TYR A 16 21.74 16.38 7.01
C TYR A 16 21.67 17.01 5.61
N ARG A 17 22.15 16.32 4.57
CA ARG A 17 22.14 16.77 3.16
C ARG A 17 21.29 15.90 2.25
N ARG A 18 20.49 15.00 2.83
CA ARG A 18 19.56 14.17 2.06
C ARG A 18 18.42 15.03 1.50
N LEU A 19 18.21 14.94 0.20
CA LEU A 19 17.08 15.53 -0.50
C LEU A 19 16.13 14.41 -0.89
N SER A 20 14.93 14.37 -0.32
CA SER A 20 13.86 13.52 -0.82
C SER A 20 13.46 13.93 -2.24
N ALA A 21 12.82 13.02 -2.99
CA ALA A 21 12.35 13.33 -4.34
C ALA A 21 11.46 14.60 -4.36
N SER A 22 10.54 14.73 -3.41
CA SER A 22 9.67 15.92 -3.26
C SER A 22 10.46 17.18 -2.91
N GLN A 23 11.50 17.09 -2.07
CA GLN A 23 12.41 18.20 -1.79
C GLN A 23 13.19 18.61 -3.03
N MET A 24 13.65 17.66 -3.84
CA MET A 24 14.35 17.93 -5.10
C MET A 24 13.44 18.66 -6.09
N VAL A 25 12.19 18.20 -6.26
CA VAL A 25 11.20 18.89 -7.10
C VAL A 25 10.97 20.30 -6.58
N THR A 26 10.76 20.48 -5.27
CA THR A 26 10.58 21.81 -4.66
C THR A 26 11.80 22.70 -4.88
N TRP A 27 13.02 22.16 -4.74
CA TRP A 27 14.26 22.91 -4.99
C TRP A 27 14.36 23.36 -6.44
N LYS A 28 14.09 22.47 -7.41
CA LYS A 28 14.13 22.82 -8.84
C LYS A 28 13.07 23.86 -9.22
N THR A 29 11.87 23.76 -8.65
CA THR A 29 10.75 24.66 -8.98
C THR A 29 10.84 25.99 -8.24
N CYS A 30 11.18 25.98 -6.95
CA CYS A 30 11.30 27.18 -6.12
C CYS A 30 12.32 26.98 -4.97
N PRO A 31 13.61 27.30 -5.20
CA PRO A 31 14.67 27.18 -4.18
C PRO A 31 14.37 27.95 -2.89
N ARG A 32 13.67 29.09 -2.98
CA ARG A 32 13.29 29.92 -1.83
C ARG A 32 12.27 29.22 -0.94
N LEU A 33 11.25 28.59 -1.53
CA LEU A 33 10.27 27.80 -0.79
C LEU A 33 10.94 26.60 -0.13
N TRP A 34 11.82 25.90 -0.87
CA TRP A 34 12.62 24.82 -0.30
C TRP A 34 13.44 25.29 0.90
N TYR A 35 14.11 26.44 0.78
CA TYR A 35 14.90 27.01 1.88
C TYR A 35 14.02 27.24 3.10
N TYR A 36 12.88 27.91 2.96
CA TYR A 36 11.97 28.19 4.08
C TYR A 36 11.40 26.95 4.75
N ASN A 37 11.03 25.92 3.99
CA ASN A 37 10.46 24.69 4.55
C ASN A 37 11.52 23.83 5.24
N ASN A 38 12.77 23.83 4.76
CA ASN A 38 13.78 22.86 5.19
C ASN A 38 14.84 23.42 6.14
N ILE A 39 15.16 24.71 6.06
CA ILE A 39 16.18 25.36 6.89
C ILE A 39 15.57 26.01 8.15
N PRO A 40 14.72 27.06 8.07
CA PRO A 40 14.04 27.61 9.24
C PRO A 40 12.78 26.84 9.66
N LYS A 41 12.41 25.77 8.94
CA LYS A 41 11.25 24.90 9.23
C LYS A 41 9.92 25.64 9.30
N LEU A 42 9.74 26.66 8.46
CA LEU A 42 8.47 27.38 8.36
C LEU A 42 7.44 26.45 7.71
N ARG A 43 6.28 26.30 8.35
CA ARG A 43 5.16 25.54 7.80
C ARG A 43 4.14 26.50 7.21
N GLY A 44 3.83 26.33 5.93
CA GLY A 44 2.76 27.07 5.26
C GLY A 44 1.37 26.60 5.71
N PRO A 45 0.32 27.36 5.38
CA PRO A 45 -1.04 26.94 5.65
C PRO A 45 -1.37 25.62 4.94
N LEU A 46 -1.97 24.68 5.66
CA LEU A 46 -2.37 23.38 5.10
C LEU A 46 -3.90 23.31 4.94
N PRO A 47 -4.41 23.24 3.70
CA PRO A 47 -5.84 23.26 3.46
C PRO A 47 -6.44 21.85 3.58
N PRO A 48 -7.77 21.72 3.76
CA PRO A 48 -8.43 20.45 4.07
C PRO A 48 -8.48 19.48 2.87
N GLN A 49 -8.22 19.93 1.64
CA GLN A 49 -8.13 19.06 0.46
C GLN A 49 -7.06 17.96 0.60
N ILE A 50 -6.08 18.14 1.50
CA ILE A 50 -5.06 17.14 1.82
C ILE A 50 -5.67 15.88 2.46
N ILE A 51 -6.79 16.02 3.20
CA ILE A 51 -7.52 14.90 3.82
C ILE A 51 -7.86 13.85 2.76
N ARG A 52 -8.34 14.29 1.59
CA ARG A 52 -8.73 13.39 0.49
C ARG A 52 -7.55 12.58 -0.04
N GLY A 53 -6.39 13.22 -0.21
CA GLY A 53 -5.19 12.55 -0.69
C GLY A 53 -4.72 11.47 0.29
N ASN A 54 -4.64 11.81 1.58
CA ASN A 54 -4.18 10.89 2.62
C ASN A 54 -5.18 9.73 2.82
N ALA A 55 -6.48 10.02 2.88
CA ALA A 55 -7.51 9.00 3.02
C ALA A 55 -7.54 8.06 1.81
N ALA A 56 -7.42 8.60 0.59
CA ALA A 56 -7.39 7.79 -0.61
C ALA A 56 -6.15 6.89 -0.68
N GLU A 57 -4.97 7.43 -0.37
CA GLU A 57 -3.72 6.64 -0.31
C GLU A 57 -3.82 5.51 0.71
N SER A 58 -4.27 5.82 1.94
CA SER A 58 -4.43 4.82 3.00
C SER A 58 -5.42 3.71 2.59
N CYS A 59 -6.58 4.09 2.05
CA CYS A 59 -7.61 3.13 1.64
C CYS A 59 -7.13 2.24 0.48
N ILE A 60 -6.51 2.83 -0.55
CA ILE A 60 -5.95 2.07 -1.67
C ILE A 60 -4.86 1.12 -1.17
N SER A 61 -3.93 1.57 -0.33
CA SER A 61 -2.86 0.71 0.23
C SER A 61 -3.43 -0.48 1.02
N ARG A 62 -4.49 -0.28 1.81
CA ARG A 62 -5.17 -1.37 2.53
C ARG A 62 -5.83 -2.37 1.57
N VAL A 63 -6.54 -1.88 0.55
CA VAL A 63 -7.14 -2.75 -0.48
C VAL A 63 -6.06 -3.53 -1.22
N LEU A 64 -4.96 -2.87 -1.62
CA LEU A 64 -3.86 -3.51 -2.33
C LEU A 64 -3.14 -4.56 -1.48
N ARG A 65 -3.04 -4.35 -0.16
CA ARG A 65 -2.47 -5.35 0.75
C ARG A 65 -3.33 -6.61 0.82
N ASP A 66 -4.65 -6.47 0.75
CA ASP A 66 -5.57 -7.59 0.88
C ASP A 66 -5.43 -8.60 -0.26
N SER A 67 -5.65 -9.88 0.06
CA SER A 67 -5.66 -10.96 -0.92
C SER A 67 -7.09 -11.42 -1.21
N PRO A 68 -7.50 -11.54 -2.50
CA PRO A 68 -8.81 -12.06 -2.87
C PRO A 68 -9.02 -13.54 -2.52
N THR A 69 -7.97 -14.24 -2.09
CA THR A 69 -8.03 -15.65 -1.70
C THR A 69 -8.01 -15.89 -0.20
N LEU A 70 -7.73 -14.85 0.59
CA LEU A 70 -7.64 -14.91 2.06
C LEU A 70 -8.68 -14.01 2.73
N VAL A 71 -9.05 -12.89 2.10
CA VAL A 71 -9.85 -11.83 2.72
C VAL A 71 -11.19 -11.67 1.98
N PRO A 72 -12.32 -12.03 2.61
CA PRO A 72 -13.64 -11.75 2.04
C PRO A 72 -13.88 -10.25 1.84
N GLY A 73 -14.66 -9.90 0.82
CA GLY A 73 -14.93 -8.49 0.46
C GLY A 73 -15.44 -7.63 1.64
N GLU A 74 -16.40 -8.14 2.41
CA GLU A 74 -17.06 -7.41 3.50
C GLU A 74 -16.49 -7.73 4.89
N SER A 75 -15.29 -8.30 4.97
CA SER A 75 -14.67 -8.65 6.25
C SER A 75 -13.97 -7.46 6.92
N GLU A 76 -13.65 -7.58 8.21
CA GLU A 76 -12.76 -6.64 8.90
C GLU A 76 -11.30 -6.75 8.40
N ASP A 77 -10.40 -5.97 8.99
CA ASP A 77 -8.97 -6.00 8.66
C ASP A 77 -8.35 -7.32 9.14
N LEU A 78 -8.15 -8.29 8.24
CA LEU A 78 -7.54 -9.59 8.57
C LEU A 78 -6.02 -9.64 8.39
N LEU A 79 -5.48 -8.77 7.54
CA LEU A 79 -4.06 -8.71 7.20
C LEU A 79 -3.37 -7.47 7.81
N GLU A 80 -3.84 -7.05 8.99
CA GLU A 80 -3.19 -5.97 9.75
C GLU A 80 -1.74 -6.33 10.05
N SER A 81 -0.83 -5.39 9.78
CA SER A 81 0.60 -5.64 9.94
C SER A 81 0.97 -5.57 11.43
N PRO A 82 1.81 -6.49 11.95
CA PRO A 82 2.27 -6.40 13.33
C PRO A 82 3.21 -5.19 13.47
N ILE A 83 2.84 -4.21 14.28
CA ILE A 83 3.62 -2.98 14.52
C ILE A 83 4.32 -3.04 15.89
N LEU A 84 5.60 -2.70 15.92
CA LEU A 84 6.41 -2.61 17.14
C LEU A 84 6.18 -1.27 17.85
N ASP A 85 6.66 -1.15 19.10
CA ASP A 85 6.55 0.07 19.91
C ASP A 85 7.21 1.31 19.28
N ASP A 86 8.10 1.12 18.31
CA ASP A 86 8.77 2.19 17.56
C ASP A 86 8.01 2.61 16.29
N GLY A 87 6.84 2.03 16.04
CA GLY A 87 5.98 2.34 14.90
C GLY A 87 6.34 1.60 13.61
N ASN A 88 7.40 0.78 13.60
CA ASN A 88 7.79 0.01 12.42
C ASN A 88 7.10 -1.36 12.38
N PRO A 89 6.83 -1.90 11.17
CA PRO A 89 6.41 -3.28 11.02
C PRO A 89 7.45 -4.25 11.59
N ALA A 90 6.98 -5.31 12.25
CA ALA A 90 7.76 -6.35 12.89
C ALA A 90 8.38 -7.32 11.85
N TYR A 91 9.19 -6.80 10.93
CA TYR A 91 9.77 -7.57 9.82
C TYR A 91 10.64 -8.75 10.26
N GLU A 92 11.26 -8.66 11.44
CA GLU A 92 12.12 -9.71 12.01
C GLU A 92 11.32 -10.84 12.69
N PHE A 93 10.02 -10.65 12.95
CA PHE A 93 9.16 -11.56 13.71
C PHE A 93 8.11 -12.20 12.81
N GLY A 94 8.54 -13.14 11.96
CA GLY A 94 7.68 -13.78 10.94
C GLY A 94 6.43 -14.44 11.51
N GLU A 95 6.50 -14.97 12.73
CA GLU A 95 5.39 -15.64 13.43
C GLU A 95 4.24 -14.70 13.82
N LEU A 96 4.45 -13.38 13.85
CA LEU A 96 3.41 -12.41 14.17
C LEU A 96 2.54 -12.03 12.97
N TRP A 97 2.98 -12.38 11.75
CA TRP A 97 2.28 -11.99 10.54
C TRP A 97 1.04 -12.87 10.32
N PRO A 98 -0.12 -12.28 10.01
CA PRO A 98 -1.37 -13.02 9.94
C PRO A 98 -1.48 -13.94 8.72
N GLY A 99 -0.90 -13.55 7.58
CA GLY A 99 -1.06 -14.22 6.29
C GLY A 99 -0.86 -15.74 6.33
N PRO A 100 0.28 -16.24 6.85
CA PRO A 100 0.53 -17.68 6.99
C PRO A 100 -0.50 -18.47 7.81
N SER A 101 -1.23 -17.81 8.71
CA SER A 101 -2.21 -18.45 9.60
C SER A 101 -3.64 -18.41 9.06
N LEU A 102 -3.91 -17.59 8.04
CA LEU A 102 -5.25 -17.46 7.47
C LEU A 102 -5.61 -18.69 6.63
N GLN A 103 -6.85 -19.14 6.80
CA GLN A 103 -7.41 -20.17 5.94
C GLN A 103 -7.81 -19.57 4.59
N THR A 104 -7.49 -20.28 3.51
CA THR A 104 -7.95 -19.90 2.18
C THR A 104 -9.47 -19.98 2.05
N LEU A 105 -10.04 -19.01 1.34
CA LEU A 105 -11.43 -19.04 0.92
C LEU A 105 -11.68 -20.20 -0.05
N ASP A 106 -12.93 -20.63 -0.14
CA ASP A 106 -13.31 -21.66 -1.10
C ASP A 106 -13.00 -21.17 -2.53
N ARG A 107 -12.46 -22.06 -3.38
CA ARG A 107 -12.08 -21.72 -4.76
C ARG A 107 -13.26 -21.19 -5.59
N SER A 108 -14.50 -21.54 -5.24
CA SER A 108 -15.70 -21.01 -5.89
C SER A 108 -15.95 -19.52 -5.60
N GLU A 109 -15.33 -18.97 -4.56
CA GLU A 109 -15.42 -17.55 -4.20
C GLU A 109 -14.33 -16.69 -4.86
N TRP A 110 -13.32 -17.33 -5.46
CA TRP A 110 -12.18 -16.62 -6.03
C TRP A 110 -12.60 -15.85 -7.29
N PRO A 111 -12.19 -14.58 -7.44
CA PRO A 111 -12.44 -13.83 -8.67
C PRO A 111 -11.83 -14.50 -9.90
N THR A 112 -12.67 -14.86 -10.88
CA THR A 112 -12.25 -15.52 -12.12
C THR A 112 -12.12 -14.58 -13.31
N ASP A 113 -12.56 -13.33 -13.17
CA ASP A 113 -12.50 -12.31 -14.21
C ASP A 113 -12.31 -10.90 -13.63
N ARG A 114 -12.02 -9.94 -14.51
CA ARG A 114 -11.84 -8.54 -14.15
C ARG A 114 -13.00 -7.95 -13.35
N LYS A 115 -14.25 -8.28 -13.72
CA LYS A 115 -15.44 -7.69 -13.08
C LYS A 115 -15.63 -8.25 -11.68
N ALA A 116 -15.40 -9.55 -11.51
CA ALA A 116 -15.44 -10.20 -10.20
C ALA A 116 -14.35 -9.61 -9.28
N LEU A 117 -13.14 -9.39 -9.81
CA LEU A 117 -12.03 -8.84 -9.03
C LEU A 117 -12.27 -7.36 -8.69
N GLU A 118 -12.81 -6.57 -9.62
CA GLU A 118 -13.23 -5.20 -9.35
C GLU A 118 -14.30 -5.15 -8.26
N LYS A 119 -15.32 -6.00 -8.34
CA LYS A 119 -16.37 -6.08 -7.32
C LYS A 119 -15.80 -6.38 -5.94
N TRP A 120 -14.88 -7.36 -5.85
CA TRP A 120 -14.20 -7.68 -4.60
C TRP A 120 -13.37 -6.51 -4.08
N ALA A 121 -12.54 -5.87 -4.92
CA ALA A 121 -11.68 -4.77 -4.51
C ALA A 121 -12.47 -3.54 -4.07
N LEU A 122 -13.60 -3.23 -4.72
CA LEU A 122 -14.49 -2.14 -4.33
C LEU A 122 -15.22 -2.42 -3.00
N SER A 123 -15.58 -3.68 -2.75
CA SER A 123 -16.13 -4.14 -1.47
C SER A 123 -15.10 -4.04 -0.34
N ARG A 124 -13.82 -4.37 -0.61
CA ARG A 124 -12.73 -4.07 0.33
C ARG A 124 -12.61 -2.57 0.59
N ALA A 125 -12.71 -1.75 -0.46
CA ALA A 125 -12.67 -0.30 -0.30
C ALA A 125 -13.83 0.22 0.57
N ASP A 126 -15.05 -0.34 0.44
CA ASP A 126 -16.18 -0.01 1.33
C ASP A 126 -15.85 -0.33 2.80
N SER A 127 -15.20 -1.46 3.05
CA SER A 127 -14.79 -1.88 4.42
C SER A 127 -13.76 -0.93 5.05
N HIS A 128 -12.81 -0.42 4.26
CA HIS A 128 -11.70 0.41 4.75
C HIS A 128 -12.01 1.91 4.81
N PHE A 129 -12.85 2.41 3.88
CA PHE A 129 -12.89 3.82 3.53
C PHE A 129 -13.24 4.76 4.71
N GLN A 130 -14.23 4.40 5.53
CA GLN A 130 -14.66 5.27 6.61
C GLN A 130 -13.57 5.46 7.66
N LYS A 131 -12.88 4.39 8.06
CA LYS A 131 -11.73 4.43 8.98
C LYS A 131 -10.62 5.32 8.41
N CYS A 132 -10.24 5.10 7.16
CA CYS A 132 -9.21 5.91 6.49
C CYS A 132 -9.57 7.41 6.39
N TRP A 133 -10.85 7.72 6.16
CA TRP A 133 -11.33 9.10 6.14
C TRP A 133 -11.24 9.74 7.52
N ASP A 134 -11.77 9.07 8.54
CA ASP A 134 -11.80 9.59 9.91
C ASP A 134 -10.40 9.79 10.48
N ASP A 135 -9.47 8.88 10.16
CA ASP A 135 -8.06 9.00 10.53
C ASP A 135 -7.40 10.20 9.83
N ALA A 136 -7.61 10.37 8.52
CA ALA A 136 -7.07 11.51 7.79
C ALA A 136 -7.63 12.86 8.29
N VAL A 137 -8.91 12.91 8.68
CA VAL A 137 -9.53 14.08 9.31
C VAL A 137 -8.86 14.35 10.66
N ARG A 138 -8.76 13.34 11.52
CA ARG A 138 -8.16 13.44 12.86
C ARG A 138 -6.71 13.92 12.79
N ASP A 139 -5.92 13.36 11.87
CA ASP A 139 -4.54 13.77 11.65
C ASP A 139 -4.45 15.22 11.22
N TRP A 140 -5.26 15.63 10.25
CA TRP A 140 -5.27 17.02 9.77
C TRP A 140 -5.72 18.00 10.87
N GLU A 141 -6.73 17.63 11.67
CA GLU A 141 -7.21 18.40 12.83
C GLU A 141 -6.21 18.44 14.00
N SER A 142 -5.18 17.61 14.00
CA SER A 142 -4.09 17.71 14.97
C SER A 142 -3.07 18.80 14.61
N LEU A 143 -2.98 19.18 13.32
CA LEU A 143 -1.95 20.07 12.81
C LEU A 143 -2.19 21.53 13.16
N THR A 144 -1.16 22.23 13.64
CA THR A 144 -1.24 23.63 14.07
C THR A 144 -1.28 24.64 12.92
N ASN A 145 -0.79 24.26 11.74
CA ASN A 145 -0.75 25.09 10.54
C ASN A 145 -1.96 24.86 9.60
N ARG A 146 -2.98 24.13 10.05
CA ARG A 146 -4.20 23.91 9.27
C ARG A 146 -4.98 25.20 9.06
N ILE A 147 -5.66 25.31 7.92
CA ILE A 147 -6.56 26.43 7.62
C ILE A 147 -7.91 25.92 7.13
N GLY A 148 -9.01 26.54 7.56
CA GLY A 148 -10.36 26.11 7.20
C GLY A 148 -10.92 25.03 8.12
N THR A 149 -11.88 24.25 7.62
CA THR A 149 -12.57 23.18 8.36
C THR A 149 -12.56 21.87 7.55
N SER A 150 -12.58 20.74 8.25
CA SER A 150 -12.65 19.40 7.65
C SER A 150 -13.87 19.21 6.76
N ASP A 151 -15.01 19.85 7.09
CA ASP A 151 -16.25 19.85 6.28
C ASP A 151 -16.08 20.34 4.84
N SER A 152 -15.00 21.07 4.53
CA SER A 152 -14.72 21.55 3.17
C SER A 152 -13.91 20.55 2.33
N ALA A 153 -13.53 19.40 2.89
CA ALA A 153 -13.04 18.26 2.14
C ALA A 153 -14.22 17.43 1.63
N ASP A 154 -14.29 17.24 0.31
CA ASP A 154 -15.33 16.44 -0.32
C ASP A 154 -15.04 14.94 -0.19
N ILE A 155 -15.84 14.25 0.63
CA ILE A 155 -15.76 12.81 0.86
C ILE A 155 -16.14 12.00 -0.40
N SER A 156 -17.05 12.50 -1.22
CA SER A 156 -17.47 11.83 -2.46
C SER A 156 -16.37 11.87 -3.52
N GLU A 157 -15.68 13.00 -3.66
CA GLU A 157 -14.50 13.10 -4.54
C GLU A 157 -13.39 12.16 -4.05
N CYS A 158 -13.20 12.03 -2.74
CA CYS A 158 -12.26 11.07 -2.17
C CYS A 158 -12.64 9.62 -2.51
N ARG A 159 -13.94 9.28 -2.47
CA ARG A 159 -14.42 7.95 -2.87
C ARG A 159 -14.13 7.68 -4.34
N GLU A 160 -14.42 8.63 -5.22
CA GLU A 160 -14.09 8.51 -6.65
C GLU A 160 -12.58 8.33 -6.89
N MET A 161 -11.73 9.03 -6.14
CA MET A 161 -10.27 8.84 -6.21
C MET A 161 -9.86 7.40 -5.87
N VAL A 162 -10.45 6.81 -4.82
CA VAL A 162 -10.19 5.42 -4.42
C VAL A 162 -10.61 4.45 -5.51
N GLU A 163 -11.84 4.58 -6.02
CA GLU A 163 -12.34 3.70 -7.08
C GLU A 163 -11.48 3.77 -8.34
N ASN A 164 -11.09 4.98 -8.76
CA ASN A 164 -10.24 5.17 -9.92
C ASN A 164 -8.82 4.64 -9.70
N GLY A 165 -8.28 4.76 -8.49
CA GLY A 165 -7.00 4.15 -8.10
C GLY A 165 -7.02 2.63 -8.20
N ILE A 166 -8.09 2.00 -7.71
CA ILE A 166 -8.30 0.54 -7.82
C ILE A 166 -8.43 0.13 -9.29
N ARG A 167 -9.23 0.84 -10.09
CA ARG A 167 -9.35 0.57 -11.54
C ARG A 167 -8.02 0.70 -12.28
N MET A 168 -7.19 1.68 -11.91
CA MET A 168 -5.85 1.85 -12.47
C MET A 168 -4.94 0.65 -12.13
N HIS A 169 -5.06 0.10 -10.92
CA HIS A 169 -4.34 -1.11 -10.56
C HIS A 169 -4.85 -2.34 -11.30
N LEU A 170 -6.17 -2.50 -11.47
CA LEU A 170 -6.76 -3.58 -12.28
C LEU A 170 -6.25 -3.57 -13.74
N ASP A 171 -5.97 -2.40 -14.31
CA ASP A 171 -5.30 -2.31 -15.61
C ASP A 171 -3.88 -2.90 -15.58
N GLN A 172 -3.16 -2.78 -14.46
CA GLN A 172 -1.86 -3.44 -14.29
C GLN A 172 -2.00 -4.95 -14.09
N VAL A 173 -3.02 -5.40 -13.34
CA VAL A 173 -3.33 -6.82 -13.18
C VAL A 173 -3.62 -7.47 -14.53
N GLU A 174 -4.46 -6.84 -15.36
CA GLU A 174 -4.77 -7.33 -16.69
C GLU A 174 -3.54 -7.33 -17.62
N ARG A 175 -2.69 -6.31 -17.54
CA ARG A 175 -1.41 -6.31 -18.27
C ARG A 175 -0.51 -7.45 -17.83
N CYS A 176 -0.36 -7.64 -16.52
CA CYS A 176 0.41 -8.73 -15.93
C CYS A 176 -0.11 -10.08 -16.43
N LEU A 177 -1.41 -10.33 -16.32
CA LEU A 177 -2.05 -11.56 -16.80
C LEU A 177 -1.70 -11.89 -18.27
N ASN A 178 -1.66 -10.86 -19.12
CA ASN A 178 -1.43 -11.02 -20.56
C ASN A 178 0.05 -11.03 -20.98
N SER A 179 0.98 -10.63 -20.10
CA SER A 179 2.41 -10.48 -20.43
C SER A 179 3.35 -11.24 -19.51
N LEU A 180 2.83 -12.00 -18.55
CA LEU A 180 3.65 -12.75 -17.60
C LEU A 180 4.36 -13.90 -18.32
N ASP A 181 5.68 -13.96 -18.19
CA ASP A 181 6.45 -15.08 -18.72
C ASP A 181 6.33 -16.32 -17.81
N SER A 182 6.43 -17.50 -18.42
CA SER A 182 6.27 -18.78 -17.72
C SER A 182 7.29 -18.97 -16.60
N ASP A 183 8.52 -18.50 -16.78
CA ASP A 183 9.60 -18.74 -15.83
C ASP A 183 9.39 -17.91 -14.55
N THR A 184 9.00 -16.65 -14.71
CA THR A 184 8.61 -15.76 -13.59
C THR A 184 7.39 -16.30 -12.85
N LEU A 185 6.36 -16.75 -13.58
CA LEU A 185 5.14 -17.31 -12.99
C LEU A 185 5.44 -18.56 -12.17
N GLU A 186 6.16 -19.53 -12.74
CA GLU A 186 6.49 -20.77 -12.05
C GLU A 186 7.40 -20.49 -10.83
N SER A 187 8.43 -19.64 -10.97
CA SER A 187 9.26 -19.26 -9.84
C SER A 187 8.47 -18.58 -8.71
N TRP A 188 7.44 -17.80 -9.05
CA TRP A 188 6.53 -17.22 -8.06
C TRP A 188 5.64 -18.28 -7.40
N ARG A 189 5.09 -19.23 -8.16
CA ARG A 189 4.28 -20.36 -7.64
C ARG A 189 5.07 -21.21 -6.65
N TRP A 190 6.37 -21.40 -6.88
CA TRP A 190 7.26 -22.14 -5.98
C TRP A 190 7.73 -21.34 -4.76
N GLY A 191 7.33 -20.07 -4.61
CA GLY A 191 7.78 -19.20 -3.52
C GLY A 191 9.22 -18.69 -3.66
N SER A 192 9.89 -18.97 -4.78
CA SER A 192 11.29 -18.60 -5.01
C SER A 192 11.49 -17.20 -5.61
N ASN A 193 10.42 -16.54 -6.05
CA ASN A 193 10.46 -15.21 -6.69
C ASN A 193 9.94 -14.07 -5.80
N ARG A 194 10.11 -14.17 -4.47
CA ARG A 194 9.76 -13.08 -3.55
C ARG A 194 10.90 -12.04 -3.56
N PRO A 195 10.62 -10.75 -3.85
CA PRO A 195 11.63 -9.69 -3.77
C PRO A 195 12.19 -9.55 -2.34
N GLU A 196 13.41 -9.02 -2.22
CA GLU A 196 14.01 -8.68 -0.91
C GLU A 196 13.12 -7.76 -0.08
N TRP A 197 12.45 -6.82 -0.75
CA TRP A 197 11.48 -5.90 -0.16
C TRP A 197 10.14 -6.07 -0.88
N PRO A 198 9.32 -7.06 -0.47
CA PRO A 198 8.02 -7.29 -1.06
C PRO A 198 7.08 -6.12 -0.73
N ALA A 199 6.04 -5.95 -1.54
CA ALA A 199 4.93 -5.08 -1.18
C ALA A 199 4.21 -5.65 0.07
N PRO A 200 3.60 -4.80 0.90
CA PRO A 200 2.77 -5.29 2.01
C PRO A 200 1.71 -6.27 1.50
N ASP A 201 1.73 -7.49 2.05
CA ASP A 201 0.83 -8.57 1.68
C ASP A 201 0.32 -9.38 2.87
N GLY A 202 0.65 -8.94 4.08
CA GLY A 202 0.34 -9.64 5.31
C GLY A 202 1.16 -10.92 5.52
N PHE A 203 2.16 -11.20 4.68
CA PHE A 203 3.16 -12.23 4.90
C PHE A 203 4.47 -11.64 5.44
N PRO A 204 5.28 -12.44 6.15
CA PRO A 204 6.59 -12.03 6.60
C PRO A 204 7.48 -11.49 5.47
N LEU A 205 8.48 -10.69 5.85
CA LEU A 205 9.53 -10.26 4.93
C LEU A 205 10.22 -11.47 4.29
N LEU A 206 10.62 -12.44 5.13
CA LEU A 206 11.19 -13.71 4.72
C LEU A 206 10.09 -14.78 4.65
N TRP A 207 9.61 -15.05 3.45
CA TRP A 207 8.63 -16.09 3.17
C TRP A 207 9.04 -16.86 1.91
N SER A 208 9.22 -18.18 2.03
CA SER A 208 9.72 -19.06 0.97
C SER A 208 8.74 -20.16 0.56
N GLU A 209 7.53 -20.14 1.11
CA GLU A 209 6.49 -21.10 0.76
C GLU A 209 5.61 -20.54 -0.37
N PRO A 210 5.01 -21.40 -1.20
CA PRO A 210 4.01 -21.00 -2.19
C PRO A 210 2.90 -20.13 -1.58
N HIS A 211 2.47 -19.10 -2.33
CA HIS A 211 1.28 -18.34 -1.95
C HIS A 211 0.04 -19.26 -2.05
N PRO A 212 -0.95 -19.16 -1.15
CA PRO A 212 -2.10 -20.06 -1.17
C PRO A 212 -2.96 -20.01 -2.44
N CYS A 213 -2.83 -18.96 -3.25
CA CYS A 213 -3.50 -18.82 -4.55
C CYS A 213 -2.70 -19.37 -5.75
N ALA A 214 -1.48 -19.89 -5.52
CA ALA A 214 -0.68 -20.50 -6.56
C ALA A 214 -1.44 -21.67 -7.20
N GLN A 215 -1.55 -21.65 -8.53
CA GLN A 215 -2.16 -22.72 -9.30
C GLN A 215 -1.17 -23.86 -9.56
N GLU A 216 -1.67 -24.96 -10.11
CA GLU A 216 -0.85 -26.09 -10.53
C GLU A 216 0.20 -25.65 -11.58
N PRO A 217 1.38 -26.29 -11.61
CA PRO A 217 2.41 -25.97 -12.59
C PRO A 217 1.93 -26.12 -14.03
N ASN A 218 2.43 -25.27 -14.93
CA ASN A 218 2.12 -25.26 -16.37
C ASN A 218 0.65 -24.95 -16.71
N THR A 219 -0.10 -24.29 -15.82
CA THR A 219 -1.40 -23.69 -16.17
C THR A 219 -1.27 -22.21 -16.47
N GLU A 220 -2.20 -21.69 -17.26
CA GLU A 220 -2.37 -20.25 -17.47
C GLU A 220 -2.49 -19.50 -16.13
N PRO A 221 -1.98 -18.25 -16.03
CA PRO A 221 -2.12 -17.46 -14.83
C PRO A 221 -3.60 -17.15 -14.56
N SER A 222 -3.99 -17.20 -13.29
CA SER A 222 -5.31 -16.77 -12.83
C SER A 222 -5.34 -15.28 -12.48
N TRP A 223 -6.54 -14.69 -12.42
CA TRP A 223 -6.72 -13.30 -11.99
C TRP A 223 -6.22 -13.05 -10.56
N THR A 224 -6.35 -14.04 -9.67
CA THR A 224 -5.84 -13.96 -8.29
C THR A 224 -4.32 -13.99 -8.26
N GLU A 225 -3.65 -14.82 -9.07
CA GLU A 225 -2.18 -14.81 -9.17
C GLU A 225 -1.69 -13.49 -9.75
N ALA A 226 -2.34 -12.98 -10.80
CA ALA A 226 -1.98 -11.71 -11.41
C ALA A 226 -2.15 -10.53 -10.44
N TRP A 227 -3.14 -10.56 -9.52
CA TRP A 227 -3.29 -9.56 -8.45
C TRP A 227 -2.09 -9.55 -7.50
N GLU A 228 -1.70 -10.72 -6.99
CA GLU A 228 -0.57 -10.84 -6.07
C GLU A 228 0.75 -10.43 -6.74
N ILE A 229 0.97 -10.83 -7.99
CA ILE A 229 2.21 -10.55 -8.72
C ILE A 229 2.30 -9.07 -9.17
N ALA A 230 1.20 -8.47 -9.60
CA ALA A 230 1.19 -7.11 -10.12
C ALA A 230 1.21 -6.03 -9.02
N ARG A 231 1.16 -6.42 -7.75
CA ARG A 231 1.12 -5.51 -6.61
C ARG A 231 2.32 -4.55 -6.65
N PRO A 232 2.10 -3.23 -6.68
CA PRO A 232 3.20 -2.28 -6.61
C PRO A 232 3.80 -2.29 -5.20
N TRP A 233 5.04 -1.84 -5.07
CA TRP A 233 5.55 -1.50 -3.74
C TRP A 233 4.89 -0.21 -3.23
N PHE A 234 4.36 -0.24 -2.01
CA PHE A 234 3.77 0.91 -1.30
C PHE A 234 4.14 0.89 0.19
N VAL A 235 3.91 2.00 0.87
CA VAL A 235 4.14 2.12 2.33
C VAL A 235 3.08 1.30 3.05
N ASP A 236 3.51 0.49 4.03
CA ASP A 236 2.59 -0.28 4.85
C ASP A 236 1.55 0.63 5.53
N PRO A 237 0.24 0.38 5.34
CA PRO A 237 -0.81 1.28 5.81
C PRO A 237 -0.98 1.32 7.34
N ASP A 238 -0.35 0.41 8.08
CA ASP A 238 -0.36 0.41 9.56
C ASP A 238 0.94 0.94 10.16
N ALA A 239 1.99 1.16 9.36
CA ALA A 239 3.24 1.73 9.85
C ALA A 239 3.08 3.21 10.23
N ASP A 240 3.81 3.64 11.26
CA ASP A 240 3.82 5.05 11.67
C ASP A 240 4.41 5.97 10.59
N SER A 241 3.99 7.23 10.61
CA SER A 241 4.50 8.26 9.71
C SER A 241 5.99 8.57 9.98
N PHE A 242 6.81 8.52 8.92
CA PHE A 242 8.25 8.82 8.92
C PHE A 242 8.62 10.29 9.18
#